data_AF-R0IKG8-F1
#
_entry.id   AF-R0IKG8-F1
#
_cell.length_a   1.000
_cell.length_b   1.000
_cell.length_c   1.000
_cell.angle_alpha   90.00
_cell.angle_beta   90.00
_cell.angle_gamma   90.00
#
_symmetry.space_group_name_H-M   'P 1'
#
loop_
_entity.id
_entity.type
_entity.pdbx_description
1 polymer ?
#
loop_
_entity_poly.entity_id
_entity_poly.type
_entity_poly.pdbx_seq_one_letter_code
_entity_poly.pdbx_strand_id
1 'polypeptide(L)'
;MVQIRAPASPPSALYHRQLQILFRHPGYDDGNNVLFKLHASDIDDDGQPGLYAQLALDACTIIAGNCASKCWLSLLRDGSAPIDPASTLRGRSYYFHLDGADDDPYAIMAPNVNTASSGITFAPSNLTIALHMRDGSCRLSGCREQLQVAHVVPQAELDWWRANEMSRYNTGSTSTPDDTANALLLRADLHIAFDKPRIAFVPKPTGDGGGMRLVAHLLEYSPELEHLYHNRELHPTAVGVDMLYARFAWSVFSLLDAFLECKTDRRLALRSSDACLADARGFVTAANCELFSAAAVRKRSQSPKKRKPERDTVLEHNEPQDFIASSRRKRESVVKAETLSPDATSMNHARCYLASPTLRTPIQPSTDLPLSPLDSWSSSHPPTLPLAQAWLNAERQRSDPYRMWDKERDWAQHVWDGKTLTSNDVGRWFEACGVEVRDI
;
A
#
# COMPACT_ATOMS: atom_id res chain seq x y z
N MET A 1 -41.98 10.37 -18.39
CA MET A 1 -41.85 9.61 -17.14
C MET A 1 -40.37 9.59 -16.78
N VAL A 2 -39.98 10.06 -15.60
CA VAL A 2 -38.57 10.10 -15.18
C VAL A 2 -38.22 8.76 -14.53
N GLN A 3 -37.20 8.08 -15.02
CA GLN A 3 -36.72 6.84 -14.42
C GLN A 3 -35.87 7.17 -13.19
N ILE A 4 -36.50 7.15 -12.02
CA ILE A 4 -35.81 7.27 -10.74
C ILE A 4 -35.20 5.90 -10.42
N ARG A 5 -33.87 5.85 -10.28
CA ARG A 5 -33.17 4.65 -9.82
C ARG A 5 -33.29 4.53 -8.30
N ALA A 6 -33.40 3.31 -7.79
CA ALA A 6 -33.31 3.07 -6.36
C ALA A 6 -31.94 3.52 -5.83
N PRO A 7 -31.85 3.91 -4.54
CA PRO A 7 -30.57 4.17 -3.89
C PRO A 7 -29.60 2.99 -4.08
N ALA A 8 -28.31 3.28 -4.23
CA ALA A 8 -27.30 2.23 -4.26
C ALA A 8 -27.31 1.44 -2.95
N SER A 9 -27.26 0.12 -3.04
CA SER A 9 -27.05 -0.72 -1.86
C SER A 9 -25.67 -0.43 -1.27
N PRO A 10 -25.54 -0.33 0.06
CA PRO A 10 -24.22 -0.24 0.68
C PRO A 10 -23.41 -1.51 0.35
N PRO A 11 -22.08 -1.42 0.24
CA PRO A 11 -21.25 -2.59 0.07
C PRO A 11 -21.46 -3.54 1.25
N SER A 12 -21.96 -4.75 0.97
CA SER A 12 -22.20 -5.78 1.98
C SER A 12 -20.87 -6.39 2.40
N ALA A 13 -20.24 -5.80 3.40
CA ALA A 13 -19.06 -6.40 4.01
C ALA A 13 -19.43 -7.77 4.59
N LEU A 14 -18.66 -8.79 4.24
CA LEU A 14 -18.77 -10.08 4.91
C LEU A 14 -18.32 -9.89 6.36
N TYR A 15 -19.24 -10.02 7.31
CA TYR A 15 -18.92 -10.06 8.73
C TYR A 15 -18.30 -11.41 9.09
N HIS A 16 -17.13 -11.71 8.52
CA HIS A 16 -16.32 -12.82 8.99
C HIS A 16 -15.44 -12.36 10.14
N ARG A 17 -15.16 -13.27 11.08
CA ARG A 17 -14.26 -13.01 12.19
C ARG A 17 -12.84 -12.93 11.61
N GLN A 18 -12.38 -11.71 11.33
CA GLN A 18 -11.06 -11.47 10.75
C GLN A 18 -9.99 -12.10 11.64
N LEU A 19 -9.30 -13.12 11.13
CA LEU A 19 -8.14 -13.68 11.82
C LEU A 19 -6.99 -12.68 11.66
N GLN A 20 -6.42 -12.24 12.77
CA GLN A 20 -5.18 -11.49 12.77
C GLN A 20 -4.02 -12.44 13.08
N ILE A 21 -3.00 -12.42 12.24
CA ILE A 21 -1.80 -13.26 12.36
C ILE A 21 -0.65 -12.40 12.87
N LEU A 22 0.02 -12.87 13.92
CA LEU A 22 1.17 -12.21 14.54
C LEU A 22 2.47 -12.78 13.97
N PHE A 23 3.33 -11.93 13.43
CA PHE A 23 4.67 -12.32 13.00
C PHE A 23 5.67 -11.97 14.09
N ARG A 24 6.42 -12.97 14.54
CA ARG A 24 7.26 -12.91 15.73
C ARG A 24 8.72 -13.10 15.39
N HIS A 25 9.55 -12.43 16.18
CA HIS A 25 10.98 -12.57 16.17
C HIS A 25 11.42 -13.64 17.20
N PRO A 26 12.17 -14.68 16.81
CA PRO A 26 12.52 -15.78 17.71
C PRO A 26 13.47 -15.36 18.84
N GLY A 27 14.41 -14.45 18.59
CA GLY A 27 15.40 -14.00 19.59
C GLY A 27 14.90 -13.14 20.75
N TYR A 28 13.68 -12.56 20.69
CA TYR A 28 13.14 -11.75 21.80
C TYR A 28 12.18 -12.57 22.69
N ASP A 29 11.92 -12.08 23.89
CA ASP A 29 10.94 -12.64 24.83
C ASP A 29 9.50 -12.53 24.31
N ASP A 30 8.65 -13.50 24.67
CA ASP A 30 7.28 -13.64 24.15
C ASP A 30 6.37 -12.42 24.35
N GLY A 31 6.64 -11.63 25.39
CA GLY A 31 5.91 -10.38 25.66
C GLY A 31 6.22 -9.26 24.66
N ASN A 32 7.40 -9.27 24.04
CA ASN A 32 7.94 -8.17 23.24
C ASN A 32 8.49 -8.63 21.89
N ASN A 33 8.12 -9.81 21.39
CA ASN A 33 8.69 -10.36 20.17
C ASN A 33 7.81 -10.21 18.92
N VAL A 34 6.64 -9.58 19.01
CA VAL A 34 5.79 -9.34 17.84
C VAL A 34 6.38 -8.22 16.99
N LEU A 35 6.79 -8.54 15.77
CA LEU A 35 7.30 -7.58 14.79
C LEU A 35 6.16 -6.74 14.21
N PHE A 36 5.16 -7.42 13.65
CA PHE A 36 4.00 -6.81 13.03
C PHE A 36 2.85 -7.81 12.95
N LYS A 37 1.71 -7.36 12.40
CA LYS A 37 0.49 -8.15 12.28
C LYS A 37 -0.10 -7.96 10.89
N LEU A 38 -0.65 -9.03 10.32
CA LEU A 38 -1.43 -8.97 9.08
C LEU A 38 -2.79 -9.64 9.28
N HIS A 39 -3.75 -9.26 8.45
CA HIS A 39 -5.07 -9.86 8.43
C HIS A 39 -5.12 -11.03 7.46
N ALA A 40 -5.73 -12.14 7.88
CA ALA A 40 -5.99 -13.31 7.06
C ALA A 40 -7.26 -13.07 6.22
N SER A 41 -7.12 -12.18 5.25
CA SER A 41 -8.19 -11.72 4.36
C SER A 41 -8.26 -12.50 3.04
N ASP A 42 -7.33 -13.43 2.82
CA ASP A 42 -7.35 -14.31 1.65
C ASP A 42 -8.36 -15.43 1.86
N ILE A 43 -8.88 -15.92 0.74
CA ILE A 43 -9.68 -17.14 0.66
C ILE A 43 -8.94 -18.09 -0.25
N ASP A 44 -8.63 -19.29 0.22
CA ASP A 44 -8.00 -20.32 -0.60
C ASP A 44 -8.99 -21.06 -1.50
N ASP A 45 -8.47 -22.01 -2.29
CA ASP A 45 -9.25 -22.80 -3.24
C ASP A 45 -10.37 -23.62 -2.57
N ASP A 46 -10.21 -23.95 -1.27
CA ASP A 46 -11.20 -24.67 -0.46
C ASP A 46 -12.24 -23.72 0.19
N GLY A 47 -12.16 -22.42 -0.11
CA GLY A 47 -13.03 -21.40 0.46
C GLY A 47 -12.69 -21.05 1.92
N GLN A 48 -11.53 -21.46 2.44
CA GLN A 48 -11.14 -21.20 3.82
C GLN A 48 -10.36 -19.88 3.94
N PRO A 49 -10.61 -19.09 5.00
CA PRO A 49 -9.88 -17.86 5.23
C PRO A 49 -8.44 -18.13 5.67
N GLY A 50 -7.53 -17.29 5.20
CA GLY A 50 -6.13 -17.34 5.57
C GLY A 50 -5.32 -16.20 4.98
N LEU A 51 -4.00 -16.37 4.96
CA LEU A 51 -3.06 -15.41 4.38
C LEU A 51 -2.05 -16.15 3.53
N TYR A 52 -1.80 -15.67 2.31
CA TYR A 52 -0.79 -16.25 1.45
C TYR A 52 0.61 -16.20 2.10
N ALA A 53 1.26 -17.35 2.28
CA ALA A 53 2.48 -17.46 3.07
C ALA A 53 3.67 -16.69 2.46
N GLN A 54 3.86 -16.73 1.15
CA GLN A 54 4.94 -16.00 0.47
C GLN A 54 4.84 -14.49 0.71
N LEU A 55 3.62 -13.92 0.69
CA LEU A 55 3.42 -12.49 0.97
C LEU A 55 3.92 -12.11 2.36
N ALA A 56 3.59 -12.93 3.36
CA ALA A 56 4.05 -12.73 4.73
C ALA A 56 5.57 -12.91 4.86
N LEU A 57 6.13 -13.89 4.15
CA LEU A 57 7.58 -14.13 4.10
C LEU A 57 8.31 -12.94 3.46
N ASP A 58 7.80 -12.39 2.36
CA ASP A 58 8.36 -11.22 1.69
C ASP A 58 8.37 -10.00 2.63
N ALA A 59 7.26 -9.75 3.34
CA ALA A 59 7.18 -8.67 4.34
C ALA A 59 8.21 -8.85 5.46
N CYS A 60 8.37 -10.07 5.98
CA CYS A 60 9.36 -10.35 7.01
C CYS A 60 10.80 -10.15 6.50
N THR A 61 11.06 -10.58 5.26
CA THR A 61 12.38 -10.48 4.62
C THR A 61 12.79 -9.03 4.43
N ILE A 62 11.85 -8.18 3.98
CA ILE A 62 12.02 -6.72 3.89
C ILE A 62 12.40 -6.14 5.26
N ILE A 63 11.66 -6.52 6.30
CA ILE A 63 11.88 -6.02 7.66
C ILE A 63 13.23 -6.44 8.21
N ALA A 64 13.74 -7.62 7.85
CA ALA A 64 15.09 -8.07 8.17
C ALA A 64 16.17 -7.50 7.23
N GLY A 65 15.83 -6.59 6.32
CA GLY A 65 16.78 -5.94 5.43
C GLY A 65 17.32 -6.83 4.32
N ASN A 66 16.59 -7.88 3.91
CA ASN A 66 16.96 -8.80 2.83
C ASN A 66 18.40 -9.36 2.97
N CYS A 67 18.87 -9.53 4.21
CA CYS A 67 20.28 -9.80 4.49
C CYS A 67 20.65 -11.29 4.47
N ALA A 68 19.67 -12.18 4.61
CA ALA A 68 19.89 -13.62 4.69
C ALA A 68 19.76 -14.30 3.32
N SER A 69 20.61 -15.31 3.09
CA SER A 69 20.53 -16.20 1.93
C SER A 69 19.30 -17.10 1.96
N LYS A 70 18.85 -17.47 3.17
CA LYS A 70 17.67 -18.30 3.41
C LYS A 70 16.90 -17.78 4.61
N CYS A 71 15.59 -17.72 4.46
CA CYS A 71 14.66 -17.37 5.52
C CYS A 71 13.39 -18.24 5.42
N TRP A 72 12.66 -18.39 6.52
CA TRP A 72 11.43 -19.17 6.54
C TRP A 72 10.50 -18.77 7.68
N LEU A 73 9.25 -19.19 7.58
CA LEU A 73 8.27 -19.10 8.67
C LEU A 73 8.12 -20.45 9.36
N SER A 74 7.89 -20.43 10.67
CA SER A 74 7.56 -21.63 11.46
C SER A 74 6.50 -21.29 12.52
N LEU A 75 5.72 -22.29 12.93
CA LEU A 75 4.86 -22.17 14.12
C LEU A 75 5.67 -22.23 15.43
N LEU A 76 6.89 -22.77 15.38
CA LEU A 76 7.74 -23.04 16.52
C LEU A 76 8.88 -22.02 16.62
N ARG A 77 9.23 -21.66 17.86
CA ARG A 77 10.28 -20.68 18.17
C ARG A 77 11.69 -21.18 17.84
N ASP A 78 11.88 -22.48 17.73
CA ASP A 78 13.15 -23.11 17.34
C ASP A 78 13.36 -23.16 15.82
N GLY A 79 12.36 -22.77 15.03
CA GLY A 79 12.42 -22.80 13.58
C GLY A 79 12.23 -24.17 12.94
N SER A 80 11.93 -25.21 13.72
CA SER A 80 11.59 -26.53 13.18
C SER A 80 10.27 -26.50 12.40
N ALA A 81 10.06 -27.47 11.50
CA ALA A 81 8.89 -27.56 10.62
C ALA A 81 8.61 -26.26 9.82
N PRO A 82 9.50 -25.91 8.87
CA PRO A 82 9.30 -24.73 8.03
C PRO A 82 7.99 -24.83 7.25
N ILE A 83 7.30 -23.70 7.14
CA ILE A 83 6.06 -23.57 6.39
C ILE A 83 6.38 -23.40 4.90
N ASP A 84 5.62 -24.09 4.06
CA ASP A 84 5.69 -23.94 2.61
C ASP A 84 5.23 -22.53 2.20
N PRO A 85 6.06 -21.72 1.50
CA PRO A 85 5.67 -20.40 1.04
C PRO A 85 4.49 -20.38 0.06
N ALA A 86 4.21 -21.49 -0.62
CA ALA A 86 3.03 -21.62 -1.49
C ALA A 86 1.72 -21.84 -0.71
N SER A 87 1.79 -22.09 0.60
CA SER A 87 0.64 -22.44 1.43
C SER A 87 -0.16 -21.23 1.93
N THR A 88 -1.32 -21.52 2.51
CA THR A 88 -2.18 -20.55 3.19
C THR A 88 -1.99 -20.64 4.71
N LEU A 89 -1.54 -19.54 5.32
CA LEU A 89 -1.37 -19.39 6.75
C LEU A 89 -2.72 -19.26 7.46
N ARG A 90 -2.91 -20.07 8.52
CA ARG A 90 -4.15 -20.09 9.33
C ARG A 90 -3.89 -20.06 10.84
N GLY A 91 -2.63 -20.17 11.24
CA GLY A 91 -2.20 -20.04 12.63
C GLY A 91 -2.35 -18.61 13.14
N ARG A 92 -2.45 -18.44 14.46
CA ARG A 92 -2.53 -17.11 15.09
C ARG A 92 -1.19 -16.39 15.14
N SER A 93 -0.09 -17.14 15.03
CA SER A 93 1.24 -16.56 15.05
C SER A 93 2.26 -17.46 14.37
N TYR A 94 3.26 -16.83 13.77
CA TYR A 94 4.40 -17.49 13.14
C TYR A 94 5.69 -16.77 13.56
N TYR A 95 6.76 -17.53 13.73
CA TYR A 95 8.11 -17.03 13.93
C TYR A 95 8.82 -16.92 12.60
N PHE A 96 9.50 -15.79 12.39
CA PHE A 96 10.33 -15.56 11.22
C PHE A 96 11.80 -15.82 11.52
N HIS A 97 12.41 -16.71 10.75
CA HIS A 97 13.75 -17.23 10.95
C HIS A 97 14.66 -16.86 9.79
N LEU A 98 15.92 -16.59 10.12
CA LEU A 98 17.00 -16.33 9.17
C LEU A 98 18.08 -17.39 9.37
N ASP A 99 18.64 -17.87 8.26
CA ASP A 99 19.80 -18.75 8.32
C ASP A 99 21.04 -17.97 8.80
N GLY A 100 21.86 -18.61 9.64
CA GLY A 100 23.04 -17.98 10.25
C GLY A 100 22.76 -16.91 11.31
N ALA A 101 21.55 -16.85 11.88
CA ALA A 101 21.30 -16.05 13.06
C ALA A 101 22.01 -16.67 14.28
N ASP A 102 22.83 -15.87 14.97
CA ASP A 102 23.43 -16.25 16.26
C ASP A 102 22.36 -16.38 17.36
N ASP A 103 22.77 -16.72 18.59
CA ASP A 103 21.87 -16.73 19.77
C ASP A 103 21.26 -15.34 20.08
N ASP A 104 21.86 -14.27 19.54
CA ASP A 104 21.34 -12.91 19.64
C ASP A 104 20.20 -12.64 18.65
N PRO A 105 19.24 -11.76 19.01
CA PRO A 105 18.25 -11.28 18.05
C PRO A 105 18.89 -10.75 16.77
N TYR A 106 18.34 -11.07 15.60
CA TYR A 106 18.78 -10.46 14.35
C TYR A 106 18.32 -9.00 14.26
N ALA A 107 19.03 -8.21 13.46
CA ALA A 107 18.74 -6.80 13.31
C ALA A 107 17.47 -6.59 12.47
N ILE A 108 16.65 -5.63 12.89
CA ILE A 108 15.47 -5.17 12.15
C ILE A 108 15.79 -3.86 11.45
N MET A 109 15.46 -3.74 10.17
CA MET A 109 15.68 -2.52 9.41
C MET A 109 14.83 -1.38 9.95
N ALA A 110 15.48 -0.29 10.36
CA ALA A 110 14.79 0.90 10.84
C ALA A 110 14.12 1.64 9.67
N PRO A 111 12.82 1.98 9.77
CA PRO A 111 12.13 2.79 8.76
C PRO A 111 12.83 4.11 8.46
N ASN A 112 12.80 4.56 7.21
CA ASN A 112 13.24 5.90 6.84
C ASN A 112 12.13 6.90 7.21
N VAL A 113 12.36 7.71 8.23
CA VAL A 113 11.36 8.68 8.72
C VAL A 113 11.66 10.07 8.17
N ASN A 114 11.63 10.22 6.84
CA ASN A 114 11.78 11.52 6.20
C ASN A 114 10.41 12.12 5.85
N THR A 115 10.08 13.22 6.54
CA THR A 115 8.86 14.01 6.28
C THR A 115 8.99 14.88 5.04
N ALA A 116 8.06 14.75 4.10
CA ALA A 116 7.55 15.90 3.34
C ALA A 116 6.03 15.87 3.29
N SER A 117 5.40 17.03 3.49
CA SER A 117 3.95 17.19 3.43
C SER A 117 3.49 17.23 1.97
N SER A 118 2.60 16.33 1.58
CA SER A 118 1.89 16.43 0.30
C SER A 118 0.55 17.10 0.52
N GLY A 119 0.45 18.37 0.14
CA GLY A 119 -0.77 19.14 0.28
C GLY A 119 -0.72 20.42 -0.54
N ILE A 120 -0.56 20.31 -1.85
CA ILE A 120 -0.81 21.43 -2.76
C ILE A 120 -1.51 20.91 -4.02
N THR A 121 -2.67 21.47 -4.30
CA THR A 121 -3.40 21.28 -5.55
C THR A 121 -2.77 22.24 -6.58
N PHE A 122 -2.13 21.69 -7.61
CA PHE A 122 -1.48 22.46 -8.68
C PHE A 122 -2.20 22.27 -10.02
N ALA A 123 -1.90 23.16 -10.97
CA ALA A 123 -2.21 22.97 -12.39
C ALA A 123 -1.68 21.59 -12.88
N PRO A 124 -2.34 20.95 -13.87
CA PRO A 124 -1.93 19.64 -14.35
C PRO A 124 -0.48 19.70 -14.86
N SER A 125 0.38 18.88 -14.26
CA SER A 125 1.78 18.72 -14.70
C SER A 125 1.86 17.89 -15.98
N ASN A 126 3.00 17.94 -16.69
CA ASN A 126 3.26 17.06 -17.84
C ASN A 126 3.07 15.58 -17.48
N LEU A 127 3.43 15.18 -16.25
CA LEU A 127 3.21 13.85 -15.72
C LEU A 127 1.71 13.51 -15.61
N THR A 128 0.90 14.45 -15.13
CA THR A 128 -0.55 14.28 -15.02
C THR A 128 -1.16 14.01 -16.40
N ILE A 129 -0.82 14.82 -17.39
CA ILE A 129 -1.31 14.66 -18.76
C ILE A 129 -0.86 13.30 -19.33
N ALA A 130 0.43 12.95 -19.19
CA ALA A 130 0.96 11.68 -19.67
C ALA A 130 0.25 10.46 -19.05
N LEU A 131 -0.04 10.50 -17.75
CA LEU A 131 -0.75 9.43 -17.06
C LEU A 131 -2.22 9.34 -17.46
N HIS A 132 -2.89 10.46 -17.72
CA HIS A 132 -4.24 10.46 -18.29
C HIS A 132 -4.29 9.84 -19.68
N MET A 133 -3.28 10.08 -20.52
CA MET A 133 -3.17 9.44 -21.84
C MET A 133 -2.85 7.94 -21.74
N ARG A 134 -1.94 7.56 -20.83
CA ARG A 134 -1.50 6.17 -20.67
C ARG A 134 -2.55 5.29 -19.99
N ASP A 135 -3.08 5.74 -18.86
CA ASP A 135 -3.98 4.93 -18.03
C ASP A 135 -5.44 5.13 -18.46
N GLY A 136 -5.88 6.37 -18.65
CA GLY A 136 -7.27 6.71 -19.03
C GLY A 136 -8.36 6.39 -18.00
N SER A 137 -8.05 5.57 -17.00
CA SER A 137 -8.92 5.18 -15.88
C SER A 137 -8.11 4.74 -14.66
N CYS A 138 -8.75 4.70 -13.50
CA CYS A 138 -8.16 4.18 -12.28
C CYS A 138 -7.66 2.74 -12.49
N ARG A 139 -6.38 2.50 -12.16
CA ARG A 139 -5.74 1.19 -12.34
C ARG A 139 -6.27 0.08 -11.42
N LEU A 140 -7.08 0.43 -10.43
CA LEU A 140 -7.70 -0.54 -9.53
C LEU A 140 -9.22 -0.66 -9.70
N SER A 141 -9.96 0.45 -9.81
CA SER A 141 -11.43 0.42 -9.93
C SER A 141 -11.96 0.48 -11.36
N GLY A 142 -11.13 0.87 -12.33
CA GLY A 142 -11.55 1.12 -13.71
C GLY A 142 -12.41 2.38 -13.91
N CYS A 143 -12.73 3.13 -12.84
CA CYS A 143 -13.46 4.39 -12.96
C CYS A 143 -12.67 5.43 -13.75
N ARG A 144 -13.34 6.29 -14.53
CA ARG A 144 -12.69 7.35 -15.34
C ARG A 144 -12.78 8.74 -14.69
N GLU A 145 -13.60 8.87 -13.66
CA GLU A 145 -13.86 10.13 -12.96
C GLU A 145 -13.03 10.25 -11.67
N GLN A 146 -12.76 11.48 -11.25
CA GLN A 146 -12.03 11.81 -10.00
C GLN A 146 -10.68 11.09 -9.88
N LEU A 147 -9.92 11.07 -10.97
CA LEU A 147 -8.59 10.47 -11.04
C LEU A 147 -7.54 11.40 -10.46
N GLN A 148 -6.59 10.81 -9.77
CA GLN A 148 -5.43 11.47 -9.20
C GLN A 148 -4.17 10.67 -9.52
N VAL A 149 -3.07 11.40 -9.71
CA VAL A 149 -1.74 10.81 -9.85
C VAL A 149 -1.28 10.30 -8.50
N ALA A 150 -1.10 8.99 -8.40
CA ALA A 150 -0.56 8.33 -7.23
C ALA A 150 0.87 7.89 -7.53
N HIS A 151 1.86 8.50 -6.86
CA HIS A 151 3.24 8.04 -6.93
C HIS A 151 3.38 6.70 -6.19
N VAL A 152 4.02 5.74 -6.85
CA VAL A 152 4.26 4.40 -6.32
C VAL A 152 5.29 4.49 -5.21
N VAL A 153 6.50 4.98 -5.50
CA VAL A 153 7.43 5.46 -4.48
C VAL A 153 7.13 6.93 -4.21
N PRO A 154 6.76 7.31 -2.96
CA PRO A 154 6.40 8.68 -2.64
C PRO A 154 7.52 9.67 -2.94
N GLN A 155 7.17 10.86 -3.41
CA GLN A 155 8.13 11.95 -3.64
C GLN A 155 8.92 12.33 -2.37
N ALA A 156 8.32 12.14 -1.19
CA ALA A 156 8.98 12.37 0.10
C ALA A 156 10.24 11.51 0.31
N GLU A 157 10.35 10.39 -0.41
CA GLU A 157 11.48 9.45 -0.31
C GLU A 157 12.60 9.75 -1.33
N LEU A 158 12.73 10.99 -1.80
CA LEU A 158 13.73 11.39 -2.80
C LEU A 158 15.18 11.03 -2.44
N ASP A 159 15.54 11.12 -1.16
CA ASP A 159 16.88 10.75 -0.70
C ASP A 159 17.13 9.24 -0.78
N TRP A 160 16.13 8.45 -0.38
CA TRP A 160 16.17 7.00 -0.53
C TRP A 160 16.20 6.59 -2.00
N TRP A 161 15.39 7.26 -2.82
CA TRP A 161 15.34 7.07 -4.27
C TRP A 161 16.71 7.25 -4.93
N ARG A 162 17.43 8.33 -4.58
CA ARG A 162 18.79 8.59 -5.07
C ARG A 162 19.80 7.57 -4.57
N ALA A 163 19.74 7.24 -3.28
CA ALA A 163 20.67 6.29 -2.66
C ALA A 163 20.56 4.86 -3.25
N ASN A 164 19.37 4.49 -3.75
CA ASN A 164 19.11 3.19 -4.38
C ASN A 164 19.10 3.25 -5.92
N GLU A 165 19.52 4.38 -6.50
CA GLU A 165 19.59 4.60 -7.96
C GLU A 165 18.27 4.27 -8.69
N MET A 166 17.13 4.54 -8.04
CA MET A 166 15.81 4.13 -8.53
C MET A 166 15.45 4.76 -9.88
N SER A 167 16.10 5.87 -10.26
CA SER A 167 15.96 6.48 -11.59
C SER A 167 16.35 5.55 -12.74
N ARG A 168 17.11 4.48 -12.51
CA ARG A 168 17.44 3.48 -13.55
C ARG A 168 16.20 2.75 -14.09
N TYR A 169 15.11 2.76 -13.33
CA TYR A 169 13.84 2.15 -13.68
C TYR A 169 12.85 3.16 -14.29
N ASN A 170 13.24 4.42 -14.44
CA ASN A 170 12.42 5.42 -15.12
C ASN A 170 12.35 5.13 -16.62
N THR A 171 11.23 5.52 -17.21
CA THR A 171 11.04 5.46 -18.67
C THR A 171 11.55 6.71 -19.36
N GLY A 172 11.49 7.86 -18.70
CA GLY A 172 12.05 9.12 -19.17
C GLY A 172 13.51 9.30 -18.76
N SER A 173 14.14 10.34 -19.34
CA SER A 173 15.54 10.69 -19.03
C SER A 173 15.72 11.44 -17.70
N THR A 174 14.65 11.62 -16.93
CA THR A 174 14.71 12.36 -15.66
C THR A 174 15.21 11.45 -14.53
N SER A 175 16.04 11.99 -13.65
CA SER A 175 16.46 11.30 -12.43
C SER A 175 15.48 11.51 -11.26
N THR A 176 14.36 12.17 -11.52
CA THR A 176 13.36 12.54 -10.51
C THR A 176 12.32 11.43 -10.30
N PRO A 177 11.64 11.39 -9.14
CA PRO A 177 10.49 10.51 -8.90
C PRO A 177 9.28 10.81 -9.79
N ASP A 178 9.27 11.97 -10.48
CA ASP A 178 8.22 12.41 -11.40
C ASP A 178 8.35 11.75 -12.78
N ASP A 179 8.20 10.44 -12.82
CA ASP A 179 8.21 9.63 -14.03
C ASP A 179 6.94 8.80 -14.15
N THR A 180 6.51 8.51 -15.37
CA THR A 180 5.32 7.66 -15.57
C THR A 180 5.57 6.25 -15.03
N ALA A 181 6.81 5.75 -15.04
CA ALA A 181 7.16 4.45 -14.46
C ALA A 181 6.97 4.37 -12.93
N ASN A 182 6.93 5.51 -12.24
CA ASN A 182 6.76 5.59 -10.79
C ASN A 182 5.38 6.12 -10.38
N ALA A 183 4.41 6.15 -11.29
CA ALA A 183 3.09 6.69 -10.97
C ALA A 183 1.98 5.98 -11.74
N LEU A 184 0.78 6.00 -11.17
CA LEU A 184 -0.42 5.42 -11.76
C LEU A 184 -1.65 6.23 -11.38
N LEU A 185 -2.69 6.19 -12.21
CA LEU A 185 -3.95 6.87 -11.89
C LEU A 185 -4.79 6.03 -10.93
N LEU A 186 -5.18 6.64 -9.81
CA LEU A 186 -6.15 6.09 -8.87
C LEU A 186 -7.34 7.03 -8.70
N ARG A 187 -8.51 6.46 -8.40
CA ARG A 187 -9.65 7.24 -7.91
C ARG A 187 -9.26 7.87 -6.57
N ALA A 188 -9.73 9.08 -6.27
CA ALA A 188 -9.27 9.86 -5.12
C ALA A 188 -9.31 9.11 -3.77
N ASP A 189 -10.34 8.32 -3.50
CA ASP A 189 -10.45 7.49 -2.29
C ASP A 189 -9.37 6.38 -2.24
N LEU A 190 -9.12 5.73 -3.38
CA LEU A 190 -8.09 4.71 -3.53
C LEU A 190 -6.69 5.29 -3.46
N HIS A 191 -6.49 6.49 -3.98
CA HIS A 191 -5.24 7.24 -3.84
C HIS A 191 -4.93 7.53 -2.37
N ILE A 192 -5.92 8.04 -1.62
CA ILE A 192 -5.77 8.28 -0.17
C ILE A 192 -5.47 6.98 0.58
N ALA A 193 -6.14 5.87 0.22
CA ALA A 193 -5.89 4.57 0.85
C ALA A 193 -4.49 4.04 0.53
N PHE A 194 -4.03 4.23 -0.71
CA PHE A 194 -2.69 3.86 -1.14
C PHE A 194 -1.66 4.66 -0.34
N ASP A 195 -1.75 5.99 -0.29
CA ASP A 195 -0.83 6.89 0.44
C ASP A 195 -0.80 6.67 1.97
N LYS A 196 -1.86 6.13 2.54
CA LYS A 196 -1.96 5.77 3.97
C LYS A 196 -1.53 4.34 4.29
N PRO A 197 -0.47 3.86 3.64
CA PRO A 197 -0.19 2.45 3.27
C PRO A 197 -1.27 1.40 3.60
N ARG A 198 -2.55 1.64 3.26
CA ARG A 198 -3.65 0.72 3.60
C ARG A 198 -3.76 -0.43 2.59
N ILE A 199 -3.29 -0.19 1.37
CA ILE A 199 -3.30 -1.11 0.25
C ILE A 199 -1.89 -1.17 -0.33
N ALA A 200 -1.42 -2.39 -0.62
CA ALA A 200 -0.23 -2.63 -1.42
C ALA A 200 -0.58 -3.48 -2.64
N PHE A 201 0.21 -3.34 -3.71
CA PHE A 201 0.07 -4.17 -4.90
C PHE A 201 1.12 -5.26 -4.86
N VAL A 202 0.68 -6.52 -4.83
CA VAL A 202 1.54 -7.67 -4.55
C VAL A 202 1.24 -8.80 -5.53
N PRO A 203 2.25 -9.60 -5.91
CA PRO A 203 2.03 -10.78 -6.74
C PRO A 203 1.34 -11.88 -5.92
N LYS A 204 0.33 -12.52 -6.52
CA LYS A 204 -0.31 -13.74 -5.99
C LYS A 204 -0.49 -14.77 -7.09
N PRO A 205 -0.45 -16.07 -6.77
CA PRO A 205 -0.61 -17.14 -7.75
C PRO A 205 -2.03 -17.13 -8.34
N THR A 206 -2.14 -17.51 -9.62
CA THR A 206 -3.41 -17.85 -10.24
C THR A 206 -3.74 -19.32 -9.99
N GLY A 207 -5.03 -19.60 -9.75
CA GLY A 207 -5.52 -20.97 -9.54
C GLY A 207 -5.42 -21.89 -10.77
N ASP A 208 -5.03 -21.37 -11.93
CA ASP A 208 -5.11 -22.06 -13.23
C ASP A 208 -3.77 -22.39 -13.89
N GLY A 209 -2.62 -22.16 -13.23
CA GLY A 209 -1.33 -22.54 -13.84
C GLY A 209 -0.06 -22.00 -13.22
N GLY A 210 -0.09 -21.52 -11.97
CA GLY A 210 1.12 -21.02 -11.28
C GLY A 210 1.65 -19.69 -11.81
N GLY A 211 0.90 -19.01 -12.68
CA GLY A 211 1.19 -17.64 -13.08
C GLY A 211 0.99 -16.69 -11.90
N MET A 212 1.71 -15.57 -11.86
CA MET A 212 1.53 -14.54 -10.83
C MET A 212 0.70 -13.38 -11.39
N ARG A 213 -0.25 -12.86 -10.60
CA ARG A 213 -1.00 -11.63 -10.91
C ARG A 213 -0.77 -10.59 -9.84
N LEU A 214 -0.66 -9.34 -10.26
CA LEU A 214 -0.60 -8.21 -9.35
C LEU A 214 -2.01 -7.89 -8.85
N VAL A 215 -2.20 -8.00 -7.55
CA VAL A 215 -3.49 -7.73 -6.89
C VAL A 215 -3.33 -6.68 -5.79
N ALA A 216 -4.41 -5.99 -5.48
CA ALA A 216 -4.50 -5.16 -4.29
C ALA A 216 -4.68 -6.02 -3.04
N HIS A 217 -3.73 -5.94 -2.11
CA HIS A 217 -3.80 -6.55 -0.80
C HIS A 217 -3.95 -5.47 0.27
N LEU A 218 -4.87 -5.68 1.21
CA LEU A 218 -5.09 -4.75 2.32
C LEU A 218 -4.13 -5.07 3.46
N LEU A 219 -3.40 -4.06 3.90
CA LEU A 219 -2.51 -4.14 5.07
C LEU A 219 -3.22 -3.72 6.36
N GLU A 220 -4.23 -2.85 6.23
CA GLU A 220 -5.07 -2.40 7.34
C GLU A 220 -6.51 -2.90 7.13
N TYR A 221 -7.14 -3.37 8.21
CA TYR A 221 -8.53 -3.83 8.15
C TYR A 221 -9.49 -2.72 7.74
N SER A 222 -10.30 -3.01 6.73
CA SER A 222 -11.37 -2.14 6.27
C SER A 222 -12.44 -2.98 5.58
N PRO A 223 -13.61 -3.20 6.21
CA PRO A 223 -14.61 -4.13 5.68
C PRO A 223 -15.05 -3.81 4.24
N GLU A 224 -15.22 -2.52 3.93
CA GLU A 224 -15.62 -2.07 2.60
C GLU A 224 -14.52 -2.21 1.55
N LEU A 225 -13.30 -1.76 1.87
CA LEU A 225 -12.17 -1.90 0.94
C LEU A 225 -11.79 -3.36 0.74
N GLU A 226 -11.97 -4.19 1.77
CA GLU A 226 -11.70 -5.61 1.68
C GLU A 226 -12.66 -6.26 0.70
N HIS A 227 -13.96 -6.02 0.88
CA HIS A 227 -15.01 -6.52 0.00
C HIS A 227 -14.84 -6.05 -1.45
N LEU A 228 -14.48 -4.78 -1.65
CA LEU A 228 -14.42 -4.18 -2.99
C LEU A 228 -13.08 -4.45 -3.71
N TYR A 229 -11.97 -4.47 -2.97
CA TYR A 229 -10.63 -4.34 -3.54
C TYR A 229 -9.62 -5.39 -3.05
N HIS A 230 -9.89 -6.18 -2.01
CA HIS A 230 -8.96 -7.25 -1.64
C HIS A 230 -8.85 -8.30 -2.76
N ASN A 231 -7.63 -8.72 -3.07
CA ASN A 231 -7.31 -9.62 -4.17
C ASN A 231 -7.90 -9.18 -5.52
N ARG A 232 -8.15 -7.88 -5.70
CA ARG A 232 -8.56 -7.32 -6.98
C ARG A 232 -7.34 -7.17 -7.87
N GLU A 233 -7.34 -7.85 -9.01
CA GLU A 233 -6.29 -7.71 -10.02
C GLU A 233 -6.23 -6.27 -10.53
N LEU A 234 -5.00 -5.77 -10.70
CA LEU A 234 -4.78 -4.47 -11.29
C LEU A 234 -5.08 -4.50 -12.78
N HIS A 235 -5.66 -3.42 -13.29
CA HIS A 235 -5.64 -3.18 -14.72
C HIS A 235 -4.19 -3.08 -15.23
N PRO A 236 -3.92 -3.42 -16.50
CA PRO A 236 -2.59 -3.33 -17.07
C PRO A 236 -1.90 -2.01 -16.74
N THR A 237 -0.67 -2.11 -16.23
CA THR A 237 0.13 -0.98 -15.78
C THR A 237 1.53 -1.08 -16.37
N ALA A 238 2.11 0.06 -16.72
CA ALA A 238 3.50 0.16 -17.16
C ALA A 238 4.49 0.27 -15.98
N VAL A 239 3.98 0.36 -14.75
CA VAL A 239 4.81 0.38 -13.54
C VAL A 239 5.48 -0.97 -13.36
N GLY A 240 6.81 -0.96 -13.31
CA GLY A 240 7.62 -2.17 -13.13
C GLY A 240 7.51 -2.78 -11.73
N VAL A 241 7.83 -4.07 -11.63
CA VAL A 241 7.81 -4.82 -10.37
C VAL A 241 8.75 -4.24 -9.33
N ASP A 242 9.88 -3.66 -9.74
CA ASP A 242 10.86 -3.04 -8.83
C ASP A 242 10.25 -1.85 -8.06
N MET A 243 9.47 -1.00 -8.74
CA MET A 243 8.76 0.13 -8.11
C MET A 243 7.67 -0.36 -7.16
N LEU A 244 6.91 -1.38 -7.57
CA LEU A 244 5.85 -1.96 -6.75
C LEU A 244 6.42 -2.65 -5.52
N TYR A 245 7.56 -3.34 -5.64
CA TYR A 245 8.26 -3.95 -4.52
C TYR A 245 8.81 -2.89 -3.56
N ALA A 246 9.40 -1.80 -4.08
CA ALA A 246 9.82 -0.66 -3.27
C ALA A 246 8.64 -0.05 -2.49
N ARG A 247 7.46 0.10 -3.14
CA ARG A 247 6.24 0.54 -2.46
C ARG A 247 5.75 -0.47 -1.42
N PHE A 248 5.77 -1.76 -1.73
CA PHE A 248 5.39 -2.79 -0.76
C PHE A 248 6.29 -2.70 0.48
N ALA A 249 7.60 -2.57 0.29
CA ALA A 249 8.54 -2.39 1.38
C ALA A 249 8.26 -1.13 2.22
N TRP A 250 8.07 0.01 1.56
CA TRP A 250 7.69 1.26 2.23
C TRP A 250 6.40 1.11 3.06
N SER A 251 5.42 0.36 2.54
CA SER A 251 4.15 0.11 3.23
C SER A 251 4.33 -0.82 4.43
N VAL A 252 5.12 -1.89 4.29
CA VAL A 252 5.41 -2.86 5.36
C VAL A 252 6.13 -2.22 6.54
N PHE A 253 7.04 -1.27 6.30
CA PHE A 253 7.73 -0.57 7.39
C PHE A 253 6.78 0.20 8.33
N SER A 254 5.62 0.66 7.82
CA SER A 254 4.60 1.31 8.67
C SER A 254 3.97 0.36 9.70
N LEU A 255 4.12 -0.96 9.54
CA LEU A 255 3.57 -1.96 10.44
C LEU A 255 4.44 -2.19 11.70
N LEU A 256 5.66 -1.64 11.71
CA LEU A 256 6.64 -1.83 12.80
C LEU A 256 6.43 -0.91 14.00
N ASP A 257 5.50 0.04 13.94
CA ASP A 257 5.29 1.05 15.00
C ASP A 257 5.20 0.42 16.40
N ALA A 258 4.38 -0.62 16.57
CA ALA A 258 4.21 -1.27 17.86
C ALA A 258 5.50 -1.98 18.36
N PHE A 259 6.34 -2.47 17.46
CA PHE A 259 7.61 -3.11 17.80
C PHE A 259 8.66 -2.07 18.22
N LEU A 260 8.67 -0.90 17.58
CA LEU A 260 9.59 0.20 17.83
C LEU A 260 9.20 1.03 19.07
N GLU A 261 7.90 1.17 19.35
CA GLU A 261 7.36 1.92 20.49
C GLU A 261 7.27 1.09 21.77
N CYS A 262 7.61 -0.20 21.70
CA CYS A 262 7.74 -0.99 22.91
C CYS A 262 8.90 -0.42 23.75
N LYS A 263 8.77 -0.43 25.07
CA LYS A 263 9.79 0.12 25.98
C LYS A 263 10.95 -0.87 26.19
N THR A 264 11.49 -1.39 25.09
CA THR A 264 12.55 -2.41 25.07
C THR A 264 13.59 -2.06 24.01
N ASP A 265 14.85 -2.31 24.34
CA ASP A 265 15.96 -2.07 23.43
C ASP A 265 15.89 -3.04 22.25
N ARG A 266 16.14 -2.54 21.04
CA ARG A 266 16.00 -3.30 19.79
C ARG A 266 17.31 -3.31 19.03
N ARG A 267 17.69 -4.47 18.51
CA ARG A 267 18.76 -4.55 17.51
C ARG A 267 18.23 -4.04 16.18
N LEU A 268 18.74 -2.91 15.72
CA LEU A 268 18.29 -2.26 14.48
C LEU A 268 19.42 -2.14 13.47
N ALA A 269 19.10 -2.37 12.20
CA ALA A 269 19.98 -2.01 11.09
C ALA A 269 19.72 -0.54 10.73
N LEU A 270 20.71 0.31 11.01
CA LEU A 270 20.63 1.75 10.86
C LEU A 270 21.39 2.24 9.63
N ARG A 271 20.96 3.39 9.11
CA ARG A 271 21.73 4.13 8.10
C ARG A 271 23.03 4.64 8.72
N SER A 272 24.05 4.89 7.91
CA SER A 272 25.34 5.42 8.39
C SER A 272 25.20 6.73 9.17
N SER A 273 24.21 7.56 8.86
CA SER A 273 23.89 8.79 9.59
C SER A 273 23.43 8.56 11.02
N ASP A 274 22.76 7.44 11.27
CA ASP A 274 22.12 7.11 12.55
C ASP A 274 22.91 6.06 13.34
N ALA A 275 24.04 5.58 12.80
CA ALA A 275 24.85 4.53 13.40
C ALA A 275 25.31 4.85 14.84
N CYS A 276 25.40 6.14 15.21
CA CYS A 276 25.75 6.57 16.56
C CYS A 276 24.66 6.29 17.61
N LEU A 277 23.42 5.96 17.20
CA LEU A 277 22.32 5.65 18.09
C LEU A 277 22.34 4.20 18.60
N ALA A 278 23.13 3.34 17.96
CA ALA A 278 23.28 1.94 18.32
C ALA A 278 24.57 1.70 19.11
N ASP A 279 24.54 0.72 20.01
CA ASP A 279 25.75 0.22 20.68
C ASP A 279 26.62 -0.65 19.75
N ALA A 280 27.75 -1.14 20.27
CA ALA A 280 28.67 -1.98 19.50
C ALA A 280 28.07 -3.31 18.99
N ARG A 281 26.95 -3.76 19.57
CA ARG A 281 26.21 -4.97 19.17
C ARG A 281 25.04 -4.65 18.22
N GLY A 282 24.78 -3.36 17.95
CA GLY A 282 23.70 -2.89 17.10
C GLY A 282 22.38 -2.64 17.85
N PHE A 283 22.38 -2.64 19.19
CA PHE A 283 21.19 -2.34 19.99
C PHE A 283 20.97 -0.84 20.12
N VAL A 284 19.73 -0.43 19.86
CA VAL A 284 19.21 0.92 20.01
C VAL A 284 18.33 0.93 21.26
N THR A 285 18.53 1.94 22.11
CA THR A 285 17.74 2.08 23.34
C THR A 285 16.25 2.29 23.02
N ALA A 286 15.37 1.83 23.90
CA ALA A 286 13.92 1.99 23.74
C ALA A 286 13.50 3.44 23.41
N ALA A 287 14.12 4.43 24.05
CA ALA A 287 13.84 5.84 23.81
C ALA A 287 14.25 6.29 22.39
N ASN A 288 15.35 5.75 21.85
CA ASN A 288 15.80 6.06 20.50
C ASN A 288 15.02 5.27 19.43
N CYS A 289 14.50 4.08 19.76
CA CYS A 289 13.65 3.29 18.85
C CYS A 289 12.41 4.08 18.43
N GLU A 290 11.80 4.85 19.34
CA GLU A 290 10.62 5.69 19.05
C GLU A 290 10.89 6.74 17.95
N LEU A 291 12.15 7.13 17.70
CA LEU A 291 12.50 8.08 16.65
C LEU A 291 12.21 7.53 15.24
N PHE A 292 12.12 6.22 15.12
CA PHE A 292 11.88 5.51 13.86
C PHE A 292 10.41 5.11 13.64
N SER A 293 9.50 5.44 14.57
CA SER A 293 8.07 5.17 14.41
C SER A 293 7.33 6.28 13.66
N ALA A 294 6.17 5.97 13.09
CA ALA A 294 5.32 6.96 12.44
C ALA A 294 4.80 8.03 13.42
N ALA A 295 4.76 7.76 14.73
CA ALA A 295 4.41 8.77 15.72
C ALA A 295 5.44 9.91 15.81
N ALA A 296 6.73 9.63 15.56
CA ALA A 296 7.76 10.65 15.51
C ALA A 296 7.53 11.65 14.36
N VAL A 297 7.04 11.16 13.20
CA VAL A 297 6.62 12.01 12.05
C VAL A 297 5.56 13.01 12.48
N ARG A 298 4.50 12.52 13.15
CA ARG A 298 3.34 13.33 13.56
C ARG A 298 3.74 14.39 14.59
N LYS A 299 4.63 14.05 15.52
CA LYS A 299 5.16 15.00 16.51
C LYS A 299 5.97 16.13 15.86
N ARG A 300 6.71 15.85 14.77
CA ARG A 300 7.48 16.87 14.04
C ARG A 300 6.61 17.75 13.14
N SER A 301 5.58 17.21 12.50
CA SER A 301 4.69 17.96 11.58
C SER A 301 3.66 18.85 12.27
N GLN A 302 3.39 18.63 13.58
CA GLN A 302 2.52 19.50 14.39
C GLN A 302 3.19 20.80 14.89
N SER A 303 4.38 21.14 14.40
CA SER A 303 4.97 22.47 14.62
C SER A 303 4.83 23.31 13.34
N PRO A 304 3.77 24.12 13.19
CA PRO A 304 3.73 25.13 12.15
C PRO A 304 4.85 26.13 12.44
N LYS A 305 5.94 26.06 11.67
CA LYS A 305 6.87 27.18 11.57
C LYS A 305 6.09 28.35 10.95
N LYS A 306 5.55 29.19 11.83
CA LYS A 306 4.92 30.48 11.54
C LYS A 306 5.91 31.29 10.69
N ARG A 307 5.75 31.27 9.36
CA ARG A 307 6.47 32.17 8.46
C ARG A 307 6.09 33.59 8.87
N LYS A 308 7.08 34.40 9.25
CA LYS A 308 6.86 35.83 9.43
C LYS A 308 6.52 36.41 8.05
N PRO A 309 5.46 37.22 7.91
CA PRO A 309 5.22 37.91 6.67
C PRO A 309 6.37 38.89 6.42
N GLU A 310 7.00 38.76 5.25
CA GLU A 310 7.85 39.80 4.67
C GLU A 310 6.98 41.04 4.49
N ARG A 311 7.40 42.16 5.07
CA ARG A 311 6.78 43.47 4.78
C ARG A 311 7.40 43.96 3.49
N ASP A 312 6.61 43.96 2.42
CA ASP A 312 6.89 44.71 1.22
C ASP A 312 7.03 46.19 1.56
N THR A 313 8.25 46.72 1.39
CA THR A 313 8.52 48.16 1.37
C THR A 313 8.02 48.74 0.05
N VAL A 314 6.83 49.34 0.07
CA VAL A 314 6.44 50.34 -0.92
C VAL A 314 7.18 51.64 -0.58
N LEU A 315 7.97 52.11 -1.54
CA LEU A 315 8.62 53.41 -1.53
C LEU A 315 7.57 54.50 -1.79
N GLU A 316 7.37 55.41 -0.84
CA GLU A 316 6.91 56.78 -1.15
C GLU A 316 7.84 57.80 -0.47
N HIS A 317 8.20 58.81 -1.26
CA HIS A 317 9.18 59.85 -1.00
C HIS A 317 8.61 61.03 -0.17
N ASN A 318 9.50 61.57 0.68
CA ASN A 318 9.68 62.98 1.09
C ASN A 318 8.58 63.67 1.94
N GLU A 319 8.84 64.42 3.02
CA GLU A 319 10.02 64.96 3.75
C GLU A 319 9.43 65.78 4.96
N PRO A 320 10.20 66.42 5.87
CA PRO A 320 10.45 65.97 7.25
C PRO A 320 9.78 66.83 8.36
N GLN A 321 9.78 66.35 9.62
CA GLN A 321 10.25 67.17 10.77
C GLN A 321 10.33 66.39 12.10
N ASP A 322 11.54 66.46 12.67
CA ASP A 322 11.91 66.63 14.08
C ASP A 322 11.88 65.49 15.14
N PHE A 323 13.12 65.05 15.44
CA PHE A 323 13.78 64.91 16.75
C PHE A 323 13.38 63.83 17.78
N ILE A 324 14.28 62.83 17.88
CA ILE A 324 14.96 62.26 19.06
C ILE A 324 14.11 61.80 20.27
N ALA A 325 14.04 60.47 20.49
CA ALA A 325 14.81 59.81 21.58
C ALA A 325 14.46 58.32 21.70
N SER A 326 15.52 57.53 21.81
CA SER A 326 15.52 56.10 22.11
C SER A 326 15.04 55.81 23.53
N SER A 327 14.41 54.66 23.75
CA SER A 327 14.97 53.67 24.70
C SER A 327 14.15 52.38 24.78
N ARG A 328 14.88 51.29 24.55
CA ARG A 328 14.50 49.89 24.76
C ARG A 328 14.15 49.64 26.22
N ARG A 329 13.13 48.82 26.50
CA ARG A 329 13.08 47.98 27.71
C ARG A 329 12.61 46.57 27.38
N LYS A 330 13.59 45.66 27.45
CA LYS A 330 13.46 44.21 27.58
C LYS A 330 12.87 43.92 28.97
N ARG A 331 11.88 43.03 29.08
CA ARG A 331 11.40 42.51 30.38
C ARG A 331 11.39 40.98 30.32
N GLU A 332 12.40 40.40 30.95
CA GLU A 332 12.40 39.01 31.43
C GLU A 332 11.52 38.96 32.70
N SER A 333 10.76 37.88 32.89
CA SER A 333 10.21 37.52 34.20
C SER A 333 10.44 36.04 34.47
N VAL A 334 11.36 35.83 35.41
CA VAL A 334 11.58 34.63 36.22
C VAL A 334 10.43 34.50 37.22
N VAL A 335 9.89 33.29 37.44
CA VAL A 335 9.32 32.87 38.73
C VAL A 335 9.71 31.42 39.01
N LYS A 336 10.43 31.24 40.13
CA LYS A 336 10.78 30.00 40.84
C LYS A 336 9.52 29.46 41.54
N ALA A 337 9.19 28.18 41.38
CA ALA A 337 9.48 27.06 42.31
C ALA A 337 8.83 27.19 43.69
N GLU A 338 8.02 26.20 44.06
CA GLU A 338 8.20 25.50 45.35
C GLU A 338 7.49 24.14 45.37
N THR A 339 8.20 23.22 46.01
CA THR A 339 8.03 21.77 46.17
C THR A 339 7.15 21.48 47.39
N LEU A 340 6.52 20.30 47.47
CA LEU A 340 6.47 19.42 48.67
C LEU A 340 5.54 18.19 48.45
N SER A 341 6.12 17.00 48.57
CA SER A 341 5.47 15.75 49.08
C SER A 341 5.87 15.57 50.55
N PRO A 342 5.17 14.73 51.34
CA PRO A 342 5.63 13.34 51.52
C PRO A 342 4.55 12.25 51.82
N ASP A 343 4.91 11.01 51.46
CA ASP A 343 4.66 9.65 52.02
C ASP A 343 3.50 9.30 52.99
N ALA A 344 2.82 8.15 52.74
CA ALA A 344 3.12 6.83 53.39
C ALA A 344 1.90 5.84 53.47
N THR A 345 2.15 4.56 53.11
CA THR A 345 1.56 3.27 53.64
C THR A 345 0.04 2.98 53.51
N SER A 346 -0.51 1.75 53.41
CA SER A 346 -0.08 0.36 53.17
C SER A 346 -1.34 -0.57 53.23
N MET A 347 -1.37 -1.59 52.37
CA MET A 347 -1.97 -2.95 52.51
C MET A 347 -3.50 -3.28 52.46
N ASN A 348 -3.81 -4.11 51.44
CA ASN A 348 -4.48 -5.43 51.41
C ASN A 348 -5.93 -5.64 51.90
N HIS A 349 -6.79 -6.11 50.98
CA HIS A 349 -7.41 -7.45 51.09
C HIS A 349 -7.99 -7.98 49.77
N ALA A 350 -7.68 -9.24 49.47
CA ALA A 350 -8.26 -10.05 48.40
C ALA A 350 -9.55 -10.74 48.86
N ARG A 351 -10.47 -11.05 47.91
CA ARG A 351 -11.03 -12.41 47.72
C ARG A 351 -12.04 -12.51 46.57
N CYS A 352 -11.76 -13.48 45.69
CA CYS A 352 -12.67 -14.12 44.74
C CYS A 352 -13.53 -15.20 45.44
N TYR A 353 -14.75 -15.43 44.95
CA TYR A 353 -15.49 -16.72 44.91
C TYR A 353 -16.50 -16.62 43.74
N LEU A 354 -16.35 -17.29 42.59
CA LEU A 354 -16.72 -18.69 42.25
C LEU A 354 -18.15 -19.11 42.63
N ALA A 355 -19.01 -19.31 41.63
CA ALA A 355 -19.95 -20.45 41.52
C ALA A 355 -20.65 -20.49 40.13
N SER A 356 -20.28 -21.48 39.31
CA SER A 356 -21.18 -22.22 38.40
C SER A 356 -21.45 -23.60 39.08
N PRO A 357 -22.23 -24.59 38.55
CA PRO A 357 -22.92 -24.73 37.26
C PRO A 357 -24.31 -25.44 37.31
N THR A 358 -24.96 -25.66 36.16
CA THR A 358 -25.72 -26.89 35.80
C THR A 358 -26.10 -26.81 34.31
N LEU A 359 -25.44 -27.57 33.42
CA LEU A 359 -25.83 -28.88 32.89
C LEU A 359 -27.15 -28.91 32.11
N ARG A 360 -27.05 -28.99 30.77
CA ARG A 360 -27.86 -29.90 29.94
C ARG A 360 -27.14 -30.23 28.62
N THR A 361 -26.95 -31.53 28.44
CA THR A 361 -26.30 -32.26 27.33
C THR A 361 -27.30 -32.57 26.20
N PRO A 362 -26.89 -33.23 25.09
CA PRO A 362 -27.31 -32.88 23.73
C PRO A 362 -28.32 -33.87 23.13
N ILE A 363 -28.94 -33.50 22.02
CA ILE A 363 -29.66 -34.41 21.14
C ILE A 363 -29.04 -34.29 19.75
N GLN A 364 -28.59 -35.42 19.22
CA GLN A 364 -28.09 -35.64 17.86
C GLN A 364 -29.02 -36.69 17.17
N PRO A 365 -28.82 -37.06 15.89
CA PRO A 365 -29.77 -36.85 14.79
C PRO A 365 -30.41 -38.15 14.25
N SER A 366 -31.33 -38.02 13.29
CA SER A 366 -32.01 -39.10 12.54
C SER A 366 -32.72 -38.41 11.35
N THR A 367 -32.77 -38.86 10.09
CA THR A 367 -32.30 -40.05 9.36
C THR A 367 -32.38 -39.72 7.86
N ASP A 368 -31.58 -40.43 7.07
CA ASP A 368 -31.48 -40.50 5.60
C ASP A 368 -32.81 -40.61 4.81
N LEU A 369 -32.78 -40.19 3.53
CA LEU A 369 -32.97 -41.07 2.35
C LEU A 369 -32.75 -40.30 1.01
N PRO A 370 -32.43 -41.01 -0.10
CA PRO A 370 -31.58 -40.53 -1.20
C PRO A 370 -32.36 -40.11 -2.46
N LEU A 371 -31.72 -39.30 -3.31
CA LEU A 371 -32.15 -39.07 -4.69
C LEU A 371 -31.20 -39.81 -5.65
N SER A 372 -31.77 -40.74 -6.41
CA SER A 372 -31.14 -41.39 -7.57
C SER A 372 -31.16 -40.48 -8.81
N PRO A 373 -30.29 -40.76 -9.81
CA PRO A 373 -29.99 -39.86 -10.92
C PRO A 373 -30.92 -40.09 -12.12
N LEU A 374 -31.27 -39.02 -12.85
CA LEU A 374 -31.87 -39.13 -14.18
C LEU A 374 -31.28 -38.07 -15.12
N ASP A 375 -30.48 -38.60 -16.04
CA ASP A 375 -30.27 -38.24 -17.44
C ASP A 375 -30.52 -36.81 -17.95
N SER A 376 -29.43 -36.24 -18.45
CA SER A 376 -29.25 -35.80 -19.84
C SER A 376 -30.24 -34.79 -20.43
N TRP A 377 -29.76 -33.56 -20.68
CA TRP A 377 -29.96 -32.87 -21.95
C TRP A 377 -28.74 -32.01 -22.30
N SER A 378 -28.01 -32.46 -23.33
CA SER A 378 -27.14 -31.63 -24.14
C SER A 378 -27.98 -30.56 -24.85
N SER A 379 -27.69 -29.28 -24.61
CA SER A 379 -28.07 -28.20 -25.52
C SER A 379 -26.83 -27.36 -25.83
N SER A 380 -26.32 -27.57 -27.04
CA SER A 380 -25.34 -26.72 -27.69
C SER A 380 -25.96 -25.34 -27.96
N HIS A 381 -25.60 -24.34 -27.16
CA HIS A 381 -25.84 -22.93 -27.47
C HIS A 381 -24.52 -22.27 -27.88
N PRO A 382 -24.44 -21.57 -29.03
CA PRO A 382 -23.27 -20.76 -29.35
C PRO A 382 -23.19 -19.57 -28.39
N PRO A 383 -21.97 -19.08 -28.07
CA PRO A 383 -21.80 -17.97 -27.13
C PRO A 383 -22.48 -16.71 -27.69
N THR A 384 -23.49 -16.24 -26.96
CA THR A 384 -24.16 -14.98 -27.24
C THR A 384 -23.20 -13.84 -26.98
N LEU A 385 -22.78 -13.14 -28.04
CA LEU A 385 -22.05 -11.88 -27.90
C LEU A 385 -22.88 -10.92 -27.01
N PRO A 386 -22.26 -10.15 -26.09
CA PRO A 386 -22.97 -9.15 -25.30
C PRO A 386 -23.75 -8.20 -26.22
N LEU A 387 -25.00 -7.86 -25.86
CA LEU A 387 -25.92 -7.04 -26.67
C LEU A 387 -25.27 -5.74 -27.20
N ALA A 388 -24.38 -5.14 -26.41
CA ALA A 388 -23.61 -3.95 -26.78
C ALA A 388 -22.63 -4.19 -27.93
N GLN A 389 -21.99 -5.37 -27.98
CA GLN A 389 -21.08 -5.75 -29.06
C GLN A 389 -21.86 -6.06 -30.34
N ALA A 390 -23.02 -6.71 -30.24
CA ALA A 390 -23.90 -6.93 -31.37
C ALA A 390 -24.41 -5.60 -31.96
N TRP A 391 -24.77 -4.64 -31.11
CA TRP A 391 -25.19 -3.30 -31.53
C TRP A 391 -24.05 -2.51 -32.19
N LEU A 392 -22.85 -2.50 -31.60
CA LEU A 392 -21.68 -1.85 -32.19
C LEU A 392 -21.30 -2.45 -33.54
N ASN A 393 -21.39 -3.77 -33.70
CA ASN A 393 -21.11 -4.42 -34.97
C ASN A 393 -22.18 -4.08 -36.02
N ALA A 394 -23.45 -4.04 -35.64
CA ALA A 394 -24.54 -3.63 -36.53
C ALA A 394 -24.42 -2.16 -36.95
N GLU A 395 -24.00 -1.28 -36.04
CA GLU A 395 -23.79 0.14 -36.35
C GLU A 395 -22.59 0.33 -37.29
N ARG A 396 -21.45 -0.34 -37.02
CA ARG A 396 -20.28 -0.31 -37.92
C ARG A 396 -20.60 -0.79 -39.34
N GLN A 397 -21.44 -1.82 -39.49
CA GLN A 397 -21.87 -2.29 -40.80
C GLN A 397 -22.78 -1.29 -41.54
N ARG A 398 -23.55 -0.47 -40.82
CA ARG A 398 -24.35 0.61 -41.43
C ARG A 398 -23.48 1.80 -41.82
N SER A 399 -22.48 2.12 -41.00
CA SER A 399 -21.63 3.31 -41.17
C SER A 399 -20.48 3.13 -42.16
N ASP A 400 -20.14 1.90 -42.55
CA ASP A 400 -19.06 1.61 -43.51
C ASP A 400 -19.52 0.75 -44.71
N PRO A 401 -20.28 1.32 -45.67
CA PRO A 401 -20.78 0.60 -46.85
C PRO A 401 -19.66 0.07 -47.77
N TYR A 402 -18.45 0.62 -47.67
CA TYR A 402 -17.33 0.34 -48.56
C TYR A 402 -16.20 -0.50 -47.92
N ARG A 403 -16.42 -0.99 -46.69
CA ARG A 403 -15.44 -1.73 -45.87
C ARG A 403 -14.09 -1.01 -45.73
N MET A 404 -14.10 0.32 -45.63
CA MET A 404 -12.90 1.11 -45.44
C MET A 404 -12.27 0.85 -44.06
N TRP A 405 -13.08 0.62 -43.04
CA TRP A 405 -12.63 0.37 -41.67
C TRP A 405 -11.91 -0.99 -41.55
N ASP A 406 -12.42 -2.03 -42.22
CA ASP A 406 -11.74 -3.33 -42.24
C ASP A 406 -10.39 -3.22 -42.96
N LYS A 407 -10.32 -2.49 -44.07
CA LYS A 407 -9.07 -2.23 -44.80
C LYS A 407 -8.07 -1.41 -44.00
N GLU A 408 -8.54 -0.42 -43.22
CA GLU A 408 -7.69 0.38 -42.34
C GLU A 408 -7.19 -0.41 -41.13
N ARG A 409 -8.04 -1.25 -40.53
CA ARG A 409 -7.65 -2.14 -39.44
C ARG A 409 -6.63 -3.18 -39.92
N ASP A 410 -6.86 -3.77 -41.09
CA ASP A 410 -5.93 -4.74 -41.67
C ASP A 410 -4.61 -4.06 -42.03
N TRP A 411 -4.63 -2.85 -42.59
CA TRP A 411 -3.42 -2.06 -42.84
C TRP A 411 -2.67 -1.75 -41.54
N ALA A 412 -3.36 -1.29 -40.50
CA ALA A 412 -2.75 -0.99 -39.21
C ALA A 412 -2.15 -2.24 -38.56
N GLN A 413 -2.82 -3.40 -38.66
CA GLN A 413 -2.28 -4.67 -38.20
C GLN A 413 -0.99 -5.05 -38.94
N HIS A 414 -0.93 -4.86 -40.26
CA HIS A 414 0.29 -5.14 -41.03
C HIS A 414 1.47 -4.23 -40.66
N VAL A 415 1.20 -2.98 -40.31
CA VAL A 415 2.22 -2.06 -39.77
C VAL A 415 2.67 -2.52 -38.38
N TRP A 416 1.72 -2.92 -37.53
CA TRP A 416 1.99 -3.47 -36.20
C TRP A 416 2.86 -4.74 -36.24
N ASP A 417 2.64 -5.57 -37.25
CA ASP A 417 3.39 -6.82 -37.50
C ASP A 417 4.79 -6.59 -38.12
N GLY A 418 5.24 -5.33 -38.20
CA GLY A 418 6.64 -4.98 -38.50
C GLY A 418 6.89 -4.52 -39.94
N LYS A 419 5.86 -4.19 -40.73
CA LYS A 419 6.05 -3.59 -42.05
C LYS A 419 6.56 -2.15 -41.93
N THR A 420 7.56 -1.79 -42.74
CA THR A 420 8.13 -0.45 -42.76
C THR A 420 7.12 0.60 -43.24
N LEU A 421 6.98 1.66 -42.43
CA LEU A 421 6.07 2.78 -42.69
C LEU A 421 6.78 3.84 -43.56
N THR A 422 6.09 4.42 -44.54
CA THR A 422 6.64 5.55 -45.30
C THR A 422 6.37 6.88 -44.60
N SER A 423 7.12 7.95 -44.93
CA SER A 423 6.95 9.27 -44.27
C SER A 423 5.55 9.85 -44.41
N ASN A 424 4.80 9.50 -45.47
CA ASN A 424 3.44 10.00 -45.71
C ASN A 424 2.38 9.19 -44.94
N ASP A 425 2.73 8.01 -44.45
CA ASP A 425 1.83 7.11 -43.72
C ASP A 425 1.83 7.37 -42.21
N VAL A 426 2.74 8.23 -41.71
CA VAL A 426 2.93 8.55 -40.28
C VAL A 426 1.67 9.17 -39.68
N GLY A 427 1.08 10.17 -40.36
CA GLY A 427 -0.16 10.80 -39.89
C GLY A 427 -1.32 9.79 -39.82
N ARG A 428 -1.46 8.98 -40.86
CA ARG A 428 -2.47 7.91 -40.94
C ARG A 428 -2.30 6.85 -39.87
N TRP A 429 -1.06 6.54 -39.49
CA TRP A 429 -0.76 5.63 -38.38
C TRP A 429 -1.22 6.20 -37.04
N PHE A 430 -0.96 7.48 -36.80
CA PHE A 430 -1.41 8.16 -35.59
C PHE A 430 -2.93 8.20 -35.48
N GLU A 431 -3.63 8.49 -36.57
CA GLU A 431 -5.10 8.43 -36.63
C GLU A 431 -5.63 7.02 -36.36
N ALA A 432 -5.03 5.98 -36.95
CA ALA A 432 -5.38 4.59 -36.66
C ALA A 432 -5.14 4.19 -35.19
N CYS A 433 -4.14 4.80 -34.53
CA CYS A 433 -3.89 4.65 -33.09
C CYS A 433 -4.81 5.51 -32.21
N GLY A 434 -5.75 6.27 -32.80
CA GLY A 434 -6.67 7.14 -32.07
C GLY A 434 -6.09 8.49 -31.66
N VAL A 435 -5.00 8.93 -32.29
CA VAL A 435 -4.39 10.25 -32.08
C VAL A 435 -4.91 11.21 -33.13
N GLU A 436 -5.55 12.31 -32.72
CA GLU A 436 -5.90 13.41 -33.63
C GLU A 436 -4.62 14.16 -34.04
N VAL A 437 -4.23 14.03 -35.31
CA VAL A 437 -3.14 14.83 -35.88
C VAL A 437 -3.71 16.19 -36.25
N ARG A 438 -3.27 17.24 -35.55
CA ARG A 438 -3.58 18.62 -35.93
C ARG A 438 -2.45 19.17 -36.77
N ASP A 439 -2.78 19.65 -37.96
CA ASP A 439 -1.82 20.34 -38.83
C ASP A 439 -1.23 21.56 -38.10
N ILE A 440 0.09 21.69 -38.12
CA ILE A 440 0.86 22.82 -37.57
C ILE A 440 0.94 23.92 -38.61
#